data_AF-A0A821GWW0-F1
#
_entry.id   AF-A0A821GWW0-F1
#
_cell.length_a   1.000
_cell.length_b   1.000
_cell.length_c   1.000
_cell.angle_alpha   90.00
_cell.angle_beta   90.00
_cell.angle_gamma   90.00
#
_symmetry.space_group_name_H-M   'P 1'
#
loop_
_entity.id
_entity.type
_entity.pdbx_description
1 polymer ?
#
loop_
_entity_poly.entity_id
_entity_poly.type
_entity_poly.pdbx_seq_one_letter_code
_entity_poly.pdbx_strand_id
1 'polypeptide(L)'
;LTIEQRARWKRIDRYLRHVLFVQIILLTILTLPQVIEKIYTTLTVNTKKSLLHITIDKFIYNFVLLLTYLASGMPFYIYTLSGGSMFRTTLKNLIRSIFKNN
;
A
#
# COMPACT_ATOMS: atom_id res chain seq x y z
N LEU A 1 -20.85 19.60 18.76
CA LEU A 1 -20.87 19.08 17.38
C LEU A 1 -22.21 19.38 16.75
N THR A 2 -22.25 20.29 15.78
CA THR A 2 -23.46 20.56 14.98
C THR A 2 -23.88 19.32 14.19
N ILE A 3 -25.15 19.22 13.82
CA ILE A 3 -25.70 18.06 13.07
C ILE A 3 -24.91 17.84 11.77
N GLU A 4 -24.51 18.93 11.10
CA GLU A 4 -23.70 18.91 9.88
C GLU A 4 -22.29 18.33 10.09
N GLN A 5 -21.64 18.65 11.22
CA GLN A 5 -20.35 18.06 11.56
C GLN A 5 -20.48 16.55 11.69
N ARG A 6 -21.48 16.04 12.43
CA ARG A 6 -21.71 14.59 12.59
C ARG A 6 -21.95 13.88 11.25
N ALA A 7 -22.70 14.49 10.33
CA ALA A 7 -22.93 13.92 8.99
C ALA A 7 -21.62 13.86 8.16
N ARG A 8 -20.78 14.89 8.26
CA ARG A 8 -19.45 14.93 7.62
C ARG A 8 -18.54 13.84 8.16
N TRP A 9 -18.45 13.68 9.48
CA TRP A 9 -17.66 12.63 10.13
C TRP A 9 -18.08 11.22 9.69
N LYS A 10 -19.40 10.94 9.59
CA LYS A 10 -19.90 9.65 9.08
C LYS A 10 -19.53 9.38 7.62
N ARG A 11 -19.46 10.41 6.77
CA ARG A 11 -19.02 10.27 5.37
C ARG A 11 -17.53 9.96 5.29
N ILE A 12 -16.72 10.68 6.06
CA ILE A 12 -15.26 10.46 6.13
C ILE A 12 -14.97 9.03 6.62
N ASP A 13 -15.65 8.59 7.67
CA ASP A 13 -15.48 7.25 8.24
C ASP A 13 -15.83 6.12 7.23
N ARG A 14 -16.94 6.25 6.50
CA ARG A 14 -17.27 5.30 5.41
C ARG A 14 -16.22 5.30 4.30
N TYR A 15 -15.76 6.47 3.90
CA TYR A 15 -14.72 6.60 2.88
C TYR A 15 -13.40 5.97 3.32
N LEU A 16 -12.94 6.25 4.54
CA LEU A 16 -11.71 5.68 5.11
C LEU A 16 -11.79 4.16 5.18
N ARG A 17 -12.93 3.60 5.63
CA ARG A 17 -13.13 2.13 5.63
C ARG A 17 -13.02 1.53 4.23
N HIS A 18 -13.60 2.19 3.22
CA HIS A 18 -13.54 1.69 1.85
C HIS A 18 -12.11 1.72 1.30
N VAL A 19 -11.38 2.80 1.56
CA VAL A 19 -9.96 2.93 1.17
C VAL A 19 -9.09 1.88 1.87
N LEU A 20 -9.27 1.67 3.17
CA LEU A 20 -8.57 0.64 3.93
C LEU A 20 -8.85 -0.75 3.38
N PHE A 21 -10.10 -1.04 3.03
CA PHE A 21 -10.48 -2.33 2.46
C PHE A 21 -9.79 -2.58 1.12
N VAL A 22 -9.81 -1.59 0.21
CA VAL A 22 -9.09 -1.66 -1.06
C VAL A 22 -7.59 -1.81 -0.85
N GLN A 23 -7.01 -1.08 0.11
CA GLN A 23 -5.61 -1.18 0.47
C GLN A 23 -5.24 -2.59 0.94
N ILE A 24 -6.06 -3.22 1.79
CA ILE A 24 -5.83 -4.59 2.27
C ILE A 24 -5.89 -5.60 1.12
N ILE A 25 -6.87 -5.48 0.22
CA ILE A 25 -6.97 -6.35 -0.96
C ILE A 25 -5.72 -6.22 -1.83
N LEU A 26 -5.33 -5.00 -2.18
CA LEU A 26 -4.16 -4.76 -3.02
C LEU A 26 -2.86 -5.23 -2.35
N LEU A 27 -2.69 -4.94 -1.05
CA LEU A 27 -1.56 -5.42 -0.27
C LEU A 27 -1.49 -6.95 -0.32
N THR A 28 -2.61 -7.62 -0.05
CA THR A 28 -2.66 -9.10 -0.06
C THR A 28 -2.25 -9.66 -1.42
N ILE A 29 -2.79 -9.12 -2.52
CA ILE A 29 -2.48 -9.56 -3.89
C ILE A 29 -0.99 -9.35 -4.21
N LEU A 30 -0.41 -8.22 -3.79
CA LEU A 30 0.98 -7.89 -4.11
C LEU A 30 2.00 -8.63 -3.23
N THR A 31 1.66 -8.96 -1.99
CA THR A 31 2.57 -9.68 -1.08
C THR A 31 2.43 -11.20 -1.17
N LEU A 32 1.31 -11.71 -1.68
CA LEU A 32 1.08 -13.16 -1.81
C LEU A 32 2.19 -13.87 -2.62
N PRO A 33 2.65 -13.35 -3.78
CA PRO A 33 3.77 -13.95 -4.51
C PRO A 33 5.04 -14.09 -3.67
N GLN A 34 5.30 -13.15 -2.75
CA GLN A 34 6.47 -13.18 -1.86
C GLN A 34 6.39 -14.30 -0.84
N VAL A 35 5.20 -14.53 -0.30
CA VAL A 35 4.98 -15.64 0.63
C VAL A 35 5.19 -16.98 -0.09
N ILE A 36 4.62 -17.13 -1.29
CA ILE A 36 4.75 -18.35 -2.11
C ILE A 36 6.22 -18.61 -2.48
N GLU A 37 6.93 -17.59 -2.97
CA GLU A 37 8.34 -17.69 -3.33
C GLU A 37 9.19 -18.12 -2.13
N LYS A 38 8.99 -17.49 -0.97
CA LYS A 38 9.73 -17.81 0.26
C LYS A 38 9.48 -19.22 0.76
N ILE A 39 8.25 -19.73 0.64
CA ILE A 39 7.91 -21.13 0.95
C ILE A 39 8.64 -22.06 -0.02
N TYR A 40 8.56 -21.77 -1.33
CA TYR A 40 9.21 -22.57 -2.35
C TYR A 40 10.74 -22.65 -2.13
N THR A 41 11.41 -21.52 -1.88
CA THR A 41 12.86 -21.51 -1.63
C THR A 41 13.22 -22.26 -0.36
N THR A 42 12.41 -22.16 0.69
CA THR A 42 12.65 -22.86 1.96
C THR A 42 12.53 -24.39 1.79
N LEU A 43 11.51 -24.85 1.06
CA LEU A 43 11.31 -26.28 0.80
C LEU A 43 12.34 -26.86 -0.18
N THR A 44 12.84 -26.05 -1.12
CA THR A 44 13.77 -26.51 -2.16
C THR A 44 15.24 -26.15 -1.88
N VAL A 45 15.57 -25.74 -0.65
CA VAL A 45 16.92 -25.26 -0.29
C VAL A 45 18.02 -26.32 -0.49
N ASN A 46 17.70 -27.59 -0.26
CA ASN A 46 18.64 -28.71 -0.37
C ASN A 46 18.57 -29.42 -1.73
N THR A 47 17.72 -28.95 -2.64
CA THR A 47 17.58 -29.54 -3.97
C THR A 47 18.66 -28.99 -4.90
N LYS A 48 19.41 -29.88 -5.57
CA LYS A 48 20.36 -29.45 -6.61
C LYS A 48 19.59 -28.83 -7.78
N LYS A 49 19.81 -27.53 -8.04
CA LYS A 49 19.20 -26.78 -9.14
C LYS A 49 20.20 -26.58 -10.27
N SER A 50 19.71 -26.59 -11.50
CA SER A 50 20.51 -26.20 -12.67
C SER A 50 20.79 -24.69 -12.66
N LEU A 51 21.81 -24.25 -13.39
CA LEU A 51 22.18 -22.82 -13.49
C LEU A 51 21.03 -21.98 -14.09
N LEU A 52 20.28 -22.56 -15.02
CA LEU A 52 19.07 -21.95 -15.58
C LEU A 52 18.00 -21.73 -14.50
N HIS A 53 17.71 -22.75 -13.67
CA HIS A 53 16.75 -22.63 -12.58
C HIS A 53 17.15 -21.60 -11.55
N ILE A 54 18.43 -21.54 -11.17
CA ILE A 54 18.94 -20.52 -10.24
C ILE A 54 18.71 -19.10 -10.80
N THR A 55 18.92 -18.92 -12.11
CA THR A 55 18.73 -17.61 -12.76
C THR A 55 17.26 -17.20 -12.76
N ILE A 56 16.35 -18.13 -13.07
CA ILE A 56 14.90 -17.91 -13.03
C ILE A 56 14.44 -17.59 -11.61
N ASP A 57 14.85 -18.39 -10.61
CA ASP A 57 14.51 -18.16 -9.20
C ASP A 57 14.96 -16.77 -8.75
N LYS A 58 16.16 -16.34 -9.13
CA LYS A 58 16.68 -15.01 -8.79
C LYS A 58 15.89 -13.89 -9.47
N PHE A 59 15.44 -14.09 -10.71
CA PHE A 59 14.57 -13.13 -11.40
C PHE A 59 13.22 -13.01 -10.69
N ILE A 60 12.58 -14.15 -10.38
CA ILE A 60 11.30 -14.20 -9.66
C ILE A 60 11.43 -13.51 -8.31
N TYR A 61 12.46 -13.83 -7.53
CA TYR A 61 12.73 -13.20 -6.25
C TYR A 61 12.79 -11.67 -6.36
N ASN A 62 13.57 -11.14 -7.31
CA ASN A 62 13.69 -9.68 -7.48
C ASN A 62 12.39 -9.03 -7.95
N PHE A 63 11.65 -9.68 -8.86
CA PHE A 63 10.36 -9.19 -9.32
C PHE A 63 9.35 -9.11 -8.17
N VAL A 64 9.29 -10.15 -7.36
CA VAL A 64 8.39 -10.24 -6.22
C VAL A 64 8.79 -9.26 -5.11
N LEU A 65 10.09 -9.05 -4.87
CA LEU A 65 10.60 -8.03 -3.97
C LEU A 65 10.14 -6.63 -4.40
N LEU A 66 10.19 -6.34 -5.71
CA LEU A 66 9.71 -5.07 -6.26
C LEU A 66 8.21 -4.86 -6.02
N LEU A 67 7.40 -5.92 -6.17
CA LEU A 67 5.97 -5.85 -5.85
C LEU A 67 5.71 -5.49 -4.38
N THR A 68 6.52 -6.01 -3.45
CA THR A 68 6.42 -5.67 -2.03
C THR A 68 6.76 -4.21 -1.77
N TYR A 69 7.78 -3.66 -2.43
CA TYR A 69 8.10 -2.23 -2.32
C TYR A 69 6.99 -1.35 -2.91
N LEU A 70 6.42 -1.75 -4.04
CA LEU A 70 5.25 -1.07 -4.63
C LEU A 70 4.06 -1.07 -3.66
N ALA A 71 3.77 -2.23 -3.04
CA ALA A 71 2.70 -2.38 -2.06
C ALA A 71 2.91 -1.48 -0.83
N SER A 72 4.17 -1.24 -0.43
CA SER A 72 4.50 -0.34 0.68
C SER A 72 4.26 1.14 0.35
N GLY A 73 4.45 1.53 -0.91
CA GLY A 73 4.17 2.89 -1.39
C GLY A 73 2.71 3.15 -1.76
N MET A 74 1.95 2.10 -2.10
CA MET A 74 0.56 2.21 -2.54
C MET A 74 -0.38 2.96 -1.59
N PRO A 75 -0.35 2.78 -0.25
CA PRO A 75 -1.25 3.48 0.65
C PRO A 75 -1.17 5.00 0.44
N PHE A 76 0.03 5.54 0.32
CA PHE A 76 0.24 6.96 0.05
C PHE A 76 -0.43 7.40 -1.26
N TYR A 77 -0.28 6.63 -2.34
CA TYR A 77 -0.91 6.95 -3.62
C TYR A 77 -2.42 6.80 -3.58
N ILE A 78 -2.96 5.79 -2.91
CA ILE A 78 -4.40 5.59 -2.74
C ILE A 78 -4.99 6.75 -1.93
N TYR A 79 -4.37 7.16 -0.82
CA TYR A 79 -4.85 8.31 -0.04
C TYR A 79 -4.71 9.63 -0.81
N THR A 80 -3.65 9.81 -1.58
CA THR A 80 -3.39 11.03 -2.36
C THR A 80 -4.29 11.14 -3.60
N LEU A 81 -4.56 10.03 -4.29
CA LEU A 81 -5.39 9.99 -5.51
C LEU A 81 -6.88 9.89 -5.16
N SER A 82 -7.28 8.94 -4.32
CA SER A 82 -8.68 8.77 -3.91
C SER A 82 -9.15 9.90 -3.00
N GLY A 83 -8.25 10.43 -2.16
CA GLY A 83 -8.54 11.54 -1.25
C GLY A 83 -8.21 12.90 -1.84
N GLY A 84 -7.84 12.99 -3.12
CA GLY A 84 -7.09 14.13 -3.68
C GLY A 84 -7.66 15.51 -3.40
N SER A 85 -8.97 15.73 -3.47
CA SER A 85 -9.55 17.04 -3.15
C SER A 85 -9.49 17.34 -1.64
N MET A 86 -9.80 16.37 -0.80
CA MET A 86 -9.83 16.54 0.65
C MET A 86 -8.41 16.58 1.24
N PHE A 87 -7.52 15.70 0.80
CA PHE A 87 -6.11 15.67 1.19
C PHE A 87 -5.40 16.96 0.77
N ARG A 88 -5.55 17.42 -0.48
CA ARG A 88 -4.97 18.69 -0.92
C ARG A 88 -5.54 19.89 -0.14
N THR A 89 -6.82 19.87 0.20
CA THR A 89 -7.44 20.94 1.00
C THR A 89 -6.90 20.96 2.43
N THR A 90 -6.82 19.79 3.08
CA THR A 90 -6.25 19.66 4.43
C THR A 90 -4.77 20.01 4.46
N LEU A 91 -3.99 19.58 3.47
CA LEU A 91 -2.58 19.91 3.35
C LEU A 91 -2.35 21.42 3.13
N LYS A 92 -3.12 22.06 2.24
CA LYS A 92 -3.08 23.52 2.05
C LYS A 92 -3.45 24.27 3.33
N ASN A 93 -4.44 23.79 4.08
CA ASN A 93 -4.84 24.39 5.35
C ASN A 93 -3.76 24.21 6.43
N LEU A 94 -3.10 23.05 6.48
CA LEU A 94 -1.99 22.78 7.40
C LEU A 94 -0.81 23.72 7.11
N ILE A 95 -0.39 23.80 5.85
CA ILE A 95 0.70 24.69 5.41
C ILE A 95 0.35 26.16 5.71
N ARG A 96 -0.87 26.60 5.38
CA ARG A 96 -1.33 27.96 5.76
C ARG A 96 -1.31 28.19 7.26
N SER A 97 -1.69 27.19 8.06
CA SER A 97 -1.68 27.30 9.52
C SER A 97 -0.26 27.43 10.06
N ILE A 98 0.70 26.69 9.52
CA ILE A 98 2.11 26.76 9.91
C ILE A 98 2.70 28.14 9.54
N PHE A 99 2.43 28.63 8.33
CA PHE A 99 2.90 29.94 7.88
C PHE A 99 2.19 31.14 8.52
N LYS A 100 0.99 30.96 9.07
CA LYS A 100 0.25 32.01 9.79
C LYS A 100 0.63 32.10 11.27
N ASN A 101 1.23 31.03 11.81
CA ASN A 101 1.59 30.92 13.23
C ASN A 101 3.10 31.10 13.48
N ASN A 102 3.86 31.43 12.43
CA ASN A 102 5.19 32.03 12.43
C ASN A 102 5.07 33.48 11.96
#